data_AF-A0A182ILS4-F1
#
_entry.id   AF-A0A182ILS4-F1
#
_cell.length_a   1.000
_cell.length_b   1.000
_cell.length_c   1.000
_cell.angle_alpha   90.00
_cell.angle_beta   90.00
_cell.angle_gamma   90.00
#
_symmetry.space_group_name_H-M   'P 1'
#
loop_
_entity.id
_entity.type
_entity.pdbx_description
1 polymer ?
#
loop_
_entity_poly.entity_id
_entity_poly.type
_entity_poly.pdbx_seq_one_letter_code
_entity_poly.pdbx_strand_id
1 'polypeptide(L)'
;MAIGTIEREDRNIRHRFGLYDEITAVNGRTVRHCNWIRFLRVSETYGPQVNVVCAKVKGEPIYEIVKPIPSHQELVVYYLPEGPEELFFMRMRNQLYRQTMDSILEGRPSKVFPLLFRGLLQFRSLAF
;
A
#
# COMPACT_ATOMS: atom_id res chain seq x y z
N MET A 1 18.20 24.20 -20.95
CA MET A 1 16.82 23.66 -20.86
C MET A 1 16.73 22.78 -19.63
N ALA A 2 16.32 23.33 -18.48
CA ALA A 2 16.23 22.59 -17.21
C ALA A 2 15.06 23.12 -16.35
N ILE A 3 13.94 23.43 -16.99
CA ILE A 3 12.78 24.08 -16.35
C ILE A 3 11.53 23.17 -16.41
N GLY A 4 11.58 22.05 -17.14
CA GLY A 4 10.41 21.19 -17.37
C GLY A 4 10.30 19.92 -16.52
N THR A 5 11.35 19.57 -15.76
CA THR A 5 11.38 18.32 -14.96
C THR A 5 10.89 18.51 -13.53
N ILE A 6 11.13 19.67 -12.92
CA ILE A 6 10.85 19.94 -11.50
C ILE A 6 9.33 20.03 -11.22
N GLU A 7 8.51 20.50 -12.17
CA GLU A 7 7.06 20.65 -11.97
C GLU A 7 6.24 19.36 -12.14
N ARG A 8 6.83 18.26 -12.63
CA ARG A 8 6.10 17.00 -12.88
C ARG A 8 6.15 16.03 -11.69
N GLU A 9 7.20 16.06 -10.87
CA GLU A 9 7.37 15.15 -9.73
C GLU A 9 6.41 15.48 -8.57
N ASP A 10 6.12 16.76 -8.34
CA ASP A 10 5.28 17.21 -7.22
C ASP A 10 3.79 16.80 -7.33
N ARG A 11 3.35 16.36 -8.52
CA ARG A 11 1.99 15.83 -8.76
C ARG A 11 1.85 14.34 -8.48
N ASN A 12 2.94 13.60 -8.28
CA ASN A 12 2.85 12.16 -8.07
C ASN A 12 2.50 11.86 -6.61
N ILE A 13 1.23 11.50 -6.37
CA ILE A 13 0.68 11.18 -5.04
C ILE A 13 1.56 10.22 -4.24
N ARG A 14 2.31 9.32 -4.91
CA ARG A 14 3.20 8.34 -4.27
C ARG A 14 4.27 8.99 -3.38
N HIS A 15 4.73 10.22 -3.64
CA HIS A 15 5.69 10.91 -2.77
C HIS A 15 5.13 11.18 -1.37
N ARG A 16 3.83 11.46 -1.27
CA ARG A 16 3.14 11.60 0.03
C ARG A 16 3.04 10.28 0.79
N PHE A 17 3.31 9.15 0.12
CA PHE A 17 3.17 7.79 0.65
C PHE A 17 4.46 6.98 0.53
N GLY A 18 5.62 7.63 0.64
CA GLY A 18 6.91 6.96 0.82
C GLY A 18 7.65 6.58 -0.46
N LEU A 19 7.28 7.13 -1.62
CA LEU A 19 8.08 6.97 -2.84
C LEU A 19 9.49 7.56 -2.64
N TYR A 20 10.48 6.71 -2.82
CA TYR A 20 11.87 7.10 -3.02
C TYR A 20 12.20 6.93 -4.51
N ASP A 21 12.64 8.00 -5.16
CA ASP A 21 12.93 8.00 -6.59
C ASP A 21 13.91 9.13 -6.95
N GLU A 22 15.17 8.78 -7.14
CA GLU A 22 16.27 9.71 -7.41
C GLU A 22 17.05 9.28 -8.66
N ILE A 23 17.52 10.26 -9.44
CA ILE A 23 18.40 10.01 -10.59
C ILE A 23 19.73 10.70 -10.31
N THR A 24 20.80 9.92 -10.27
CA THR A 24 22.17 10.40 -10.05
C THR A 24 23.00 10.23 -11.31
N ALA A 25 23.99 11.11 -11.51
CA ALA A 25 24.96 11.00 -12.59
C ALA A 25 26.27 10.42 -12.02
N VAL A 26 26.63 9.20 -12.42
CA VAL A 26 27.85 8.51 -11.98
C VAL A 26 28.68 8.19 -13.22
N ASN A 27 29.91 8.72 -13.30
CA ASN A 27 30.82 8.51 -14.44
C ASN A 27 30.20 8.80 -15.81
N GLY A 28 29.43 9.89 -15.92
CA GLY A 28 28.74 10.28 -17.16
C GLY A 28 27.54 9.42 -17.54
N ARG A 29 27.14 8.45 -16.71
CA ARG A 29 25.92 7.66 -16.87
C ARG A 29 24.87 8.09 -15.86
N THR A 30 23.61 8.06 -16.27
CA THR A 30 22.48 8.26 -15.36
C THR A 30 22.07 6.94 -14.73
N VAL A 31 22.01 6.91 -13.41
CA VAL A 31 21.55 5.75 -12.62
C VAL A 31 20.35 6.20 -11.81
N ARG A 32 19.30 5.37 -11.78
CA ARG A 32 18.08 5.66 -11.03
C ARG A 32 18.01 4.78 -9.79
N HIS A 33 17.88 5.40 -8.63
CA HIS A 33 17.73 4.75 -7.34
C HIS A 33 16.29 4.98 -6.87
N CYS A 34 15.50 3.91 -6.79
CA CYS A 34 14.11 4.02 -6.41
C CYS A 34 13.62 2.78 -5.65
N ASN A 35 12.56 2.95 -4.86
CA ASN A 35 11.91 1.83 -4.18
C ASN A 35 10.73 1.25 -4.99
N TRP A 36 10.19 0.13 -4.52
CA TRP A 36 9.14 -0.65 -5.20
C TRP A 36 7.84 0.15 -5.43
N ILE A 37 7.57 1.17 -4.63
CA ILE A 37 6.38 2.04 -4.72
C ILE A 37 6.30 2.71 -6.10
N ARG A 38 7.45 3.01 -6.71
CA ARG A 38 7.54 3.60 -8.05
C ARG A 38 6.75 2.82 -9.10
N PHE A 39 6.66 1.50 -8.95
CA PHE A 39 6.09 0.59 -9.94
C PHE A 39 4.63 0.21 -9.67
N LEU A 40 4.04 0.70 -8.57
CA LEU A 40 2.64 0.45 -8.28
C LEU A 40 1.73 1.15 -9.28
N ARG A 41 0.71 0.45 -9.80
CA ARG A 41 -0.37 1.11 -10.53
C ARG A 41 -1.30 1.78 -9.53
N VAL A 42 -1.50 3.09 -9.68
CA VAL A 42 -2.41 3.85 -8.81
C VAL A 42 -3.82 3.79 -9.38
N SER A 43 -4.79 3.51 -8.51
CA SER A 43 -6.22 3.61 -8.78
C SER A 43 -6.75 4.88 -8.15
N GLU A 44 -7.48 5.69 -8.92
CA GLU A 44 -8.12 6.91 -8.42
C GLU A 44 -9.35 6.61 -7.57
N THR A 45 -9.99 5.46 -7.80
CA THR A 45 -11.17 4.99 -7.08
C THR A 45 -10.94 3.60 -6.48
N TYR A 46 -11.61 3.32 -5.37
CA TYR A 46 -11.63 1.98 -4.80
C TYR A 46 -12.57 1.08 -5.62
N GLY A 47 -12.03 0.02 -6.23
CA GLY A 47 -12.79 -0.87 -7.10
C GLY A 47 -12.23 -2.29 -7.18
N PRO A 48 -12.89 -3.20 -7.93
CA PRO A 48 -12.55 -4.63 -7.98
C PRO A 48 -11.13 -4.95 -8.45
N GLN A 49 -10.43 -4.01 -9.08
CA GLN A 49 -9.02 -4.12 -9.45
C GLN A 49 -8.06 -3.92 -8.28
N VAL A 50 -8.43 -3.13 -7.28
CA VAL A 50 -7.55 -2.76 -6.15
C VAL A 50 -7.22 -3.98 -5.32
N ASN A 51 -5.93 -4.28 -5.18
CA ASN A 51 -5.43 -5.37 -4.35
C ASN A 51 -4.48 -4.89 -3.25
N VAL A 52 -4.06 -3.62 -3.30
CA VAL A 52 -3.30 -2.96 -2.24
C VAL A 52 -4.05 -1.70 -1.80
N VAL A 53 -4.12 -1.44 -0.50
CA VAL A 53 -4.57 -0.16 0.05
C VAL A 53 -3.41 0.45 0.83
N CYS A 54 -3.26 1.77 0.75
CA CYS A 54 -2.31 2.49 1.57
C CYS A 54 -3.01 3.54 2.44
N ALA A 55 -2.71 3.51 3.74
CA ALA A 55 -3.20 4.46 4.73
C ALA A 55 -2.03 5.13 5.46
N LYS A 56 -2.26 6.27 6.11
CA LYS A 56 -1.28 6.93 6.96
C LYS A 56 -1.59 6.71 8.43
N VAL A 57 -0.87 5.78 9.04
CA VAL A 57 -0.98 5.57 10.48
C VAL A 57 0.07 6.42 11.18
N LYS A 58 -0.38 7.44 11.93
CA LYS A 58 0.50 8.43 12.60
C LYS A 58 1.43 9.15 11.61
N GLY A 59 0.93 9.45 10.40
CA GLY A 59 1.68 10.12 9.34
C GLY A 59 2.50 9.18 8.44
N GLU A 60 2.72 7.93 8.86
CA GLU A 60 3.53 6.96 8.12
C GLU A 60 2.68 6.11 7.18
N PRO A 61 3.09 5.93 5.90
CA PRO A 61 2.36 5.12 4.93
C PRO A 61 2.49 3.62 5.24
N ILE A 62 1.36 2.95 5.39
CA ILE A 62 1.27 1.49 5.53
C ILE A 62 0.55 0.93 4.32
N TYR A 63 1.20 0.02 3.60
CA TYR A 63 0.62 -0.70 2.46
C TYR A 63 0.11 -2.07 2.91
N GLU A 64 -1.16 -2.34 2.65
CA GLU A 64 -1.84 -3.58 3.06
C GLU A 64 -2.45 -4.28 1.84
N ILE A 65 -2.32 -5.61 1.80
CA ILE A 65 -2.97 -6.44 0.78
C ILE A 65 -4.41 -6.70 1.19
N VAL A 66 -5.38 -6.30 0.37
CA VAL A 66 -6.81 -6.38 0.70
C VAL A 66 -7.52 -7.61 0.13
N LYS A 67 -6.84 -8.38 -0.73
CA LYS A 67 -7.32 -9.65 -1.27
C LYS A 67 -6.15 -10.49 -1.81
N PRO A 68 -6.30 -11.83 -1.94
CA PRO A 68 -5.27 -12.68 -2.53
C PRO A 68 -4.85 -12.19 -3.92
N ILE A 69 -3.53 -12.17 -4.17
CA ILE A 69 -2.94 -11.76 -5.45
C ILE A 69 -2.32 -13.01 -6.10
N PRO A 70 -2.97 -13.59 -7.12
CA PRO A 70 -2.37 -14.56 -8.01
C PRO A 70 -0.96 -14.17 -8.50
N SER A 71 -0.12 -15.17 -8.74
CA SER A 71 1.16 -14.97 -9.42
C SER A 71 0.95 -14.23 -10.74
N HIS A 72 1.88 -13.33 -11.07
CA HIS A 72 1.84 -12.52 -12.29
C HIS A 72 0.69 -11.50 -12.38
N GLN A 73 -0.07 -11.27 -11.31
CA GLN A 73 -1.04 -10.18 -11.27
C GLN A 73 -0.38 -8.86 -10.83
N GLU A 74 -0.76 -7.77 -11.50
CA GLU A 74 -0.29 -6.42 -11.20
C GLU A 74 -0.74 -5.93 -9.81
N LEU A 75 0.13 -5.21 -9.11
CA LEU A 75 -0.20 -4.52 -7.87
C LEU A 75 -0.88 -3.18 -8.17
N VAL A 76 -2.11 -3.04 -7.70
CA VAL A 76 -2.99 -1.89 -7.90
C VAL A 76 -3.34 -1.30 -6.55
N VAL A 77 -2.78 -0.12 -6.28
CA VAL A 77 -2.93 0.58 -5.00
C VAL A 77 -4.02 1.63 -5.05
N TYR A 78 -4.81 1.70 -3.98
CA TYR A 78 -5.66 2.84 -3.67
C TYR A 78 -5.14 3.54 -2.41
N TYR A 79 -4.93 4.85 -2.50
CA TYR A 79 -4.52 5.68 -1.36
C TYR A 79 -5.77 6.16 -0.62
N LEU A 80 -5.89 5.83 0.66
CA LEU A 80 -7.01 6.30 1.48
C LEU A 80 -6.94 7.83 1.64
N PRO A 81 -8.07 8.54 1.48
CA PRO A 81 -8.15 9.96 1.79
C PRO A 81 -7.81 10.21 3.25
N GLU A 82 -6.91 11.16 3.52
CA GLU A 82 -6.61 11.62 4.88
C GLU A 82 -7.86 12.31 5.46
N GLY A 83 -8.41 11.81 6.57
CA GLY A 83 -9.62 12.38 7.17
C GLY A 83 -10.55 11.37 7.87
N PRO A 84 -11.83 11.72 8.07
CA PRO A 84 -12.80 10.85 8.75
C PRO A 84 -12.98 9.49 8.08
N GLU A 85 -12.80 9.42 6.76
CA GLU A 85 -12.91 8.21 5.96
C GLU A 85 -11.82 7.18 6.28
N GLU A 86 -10.58 7.64 6.50
CA GLU A 86 -9.47 6.80 6.96
C GLU A 86 -9.79 6.17 8.32
N LEU A 87 -10.32 6.97 9.26
CA LEU A 87 -10.74 6.47 10.58
C LEU A 87 -11.88 5.46 10.48
N PHE A 88 -12.83 5.66 9.56
CA PHE A 88 -13.94 4.73 9.34
C PHE A 88 -13.43 3.38 8.80
N PHE A 89 -12.55 3.41 7.79
CA PHE A 89 -11.93 2.21 7.23
C PHE A 89 -11.11 1.46 8.30
N MET A 90 -10.31 2.18 9.09
CA MET A 90 -9.51 1.61 10.17
C MET A 90 -10.36 1.02 11.30
N ARG A 91 -11.48 1.66 11.66
CA ARG A 91 -12.42 1.13 12.67
C ARG A 91 -13.09 -0.15 12.20
N MET A 92 -13.62 -0.15 10.98
CA MET A 92 -14.24 -1.34 10.37
C MET A 92 -13.24 -2.50 10.31
N ARG A 93 -12.00 -2.22 9.89
CA ARG A 93 -10.89 -3.19 9.87
C ARG A 93 -10.61 -3.76 11.27
N ASN A 94 -10.44 -2.91 12.27
CA ASN A 94 -10.13 -3.36 13.63
C ASN A 94 -11.25 -4.21 14.24
N GLN A 95 -12.51 -3.91 13.91
CA GLN A 95 -13.66 -4.73 14.32
C GLN A 95 -13.64 -6.10 13.63
N LEU A 96 -13.42 -6.12 12.31
CA LEU A 96 -13.37 -7.37 11.54
C LEU A 96 -12.19 -8.26 11.97
N TYR A 97 -11.05 -7.65 12.27
CA TYR A 97 -9.87 -8.35 12.80
C TYR A 97 -10.15 -8.97 14.17
N ARG A 98 -10.72 -8.20 15.11
CA ARG A 98 -11.11 -8.74 16.43
C ARG A 98 -12.09 -9.88 16.30
N GLN A 99 -13.18 -9.68 15.55
CA GLN A 99 -14.19 -10.72 15.32
C GLN A 99 -13.59 -12.00 14.71
N THR A 100 -12.62 -11.85 13.80
CA THR A 100 -11.94 -13.00 13.19
C THR A 100 -11.02 -13.69 14.19
N MET A 101 -10.27 -12.93 14.98
CA MET A 101 -9.37 -13.48 16.01
C MET A 101 -10.17 -14.17 17.13
N ASP A 102 -11.26 -13.58 17.58
CA ASP A 102 -12.18 -14.17 18.55
C ASP A 102 -12.76 -15.49 17.98
N SER A 103 -13.20 -15.50 16.73
CA SER A 103 -13.69 -16.73 16.09
C SER A 103 -12.62 -17.82 15.93
N ILE A 104 -11.35 -17.45 15.72
CA ILE A 104 -10.21 -18.39 15.70
C ILE A 104 -10.05 -19.03 17.07
N LEU A 105 -10.01 -18.21 18.12
CA LEU A 105 -9.80 -18.65 19.50
C LEU A 105 -10.97 -19.53 20.00
N GLU A 106 -12.19 -19.26 19.54
CA GLU A 106 -13.40 -20.01 19.90
C GLU A 106 -13.60 -21.30 19.07
N GLY A 107 -12.69 -21.63 18.13
CA GLY A 107 -12.75 -22.85 17.33
C GLY A 107 -13.94 -22.94 16.38
N ARG A 108 -14.64 -21.83 16.10
CA ARG A 108 -15.77 -21.77 15.17
C ARG A 108 -15.26 -21.59 13.74
N PRO A 109 -15.87 -22.23 12.72
CA PRO A 109 -15.52 -21.97 11.32
C PRO A 109 -15.93 -20.53 10.98
N SER A 110 -15.00 -19.58 11.06
CA SER A 110 -15.30 -18.20 10.68
C SER A 110 -15.52 -18.12 9.18
N LYS A 111 -16.61 -17.44 8.79
CA LYS A 111 -16.88 -17.10 7.39
C LYS A 111 -15.94 -15.99 6.87
N VAL A 112 -15.03 -15.48 7.71
CA VAL A 112 -14.14 -14.33 7.49
C VAL A 112 -12.66 -14.76 7.35
N PHE A 113 -12.36 -16.02 7.69
CA PHE A 113 -11.03 -16.65 7.63
C PHE A 113 -10.28 -16.45 6.30
N PRO A 114 -10.90 -16.42 5.10
CA PRO A 114 -10.16 -16.28 3.85
C PRO A 114 -9.58 -14.88 3.59
N LEU A 115 -10.08 -13.84 4.26
CA LEU A 115 -9.72 -12.44 3.96
C LEU A 115 -8.53 -11.93 4.78
N LEU A 116 -8.33 -12.43 6.01
CA LEU A 116 -7.32 -11.90 6.93
C LEU A 116 -6.07 -12.78 7.04
N PHE A 117 -6.18 -14.10 6.88
CA PHE A 117 -5.05 -15.01 7.16
C PHE A 117 -3.95 -15.04 6.08
N ARG A 118 -4.17 -14.41 4.92
CA ARG A 118 -3.13 -14.26 3.88
C ARG A 118 -2.41 -12.90 3.89
N GLY A 119 -2.86 -11.92 4.68
CA GLY A 119 -2.30 -10.56 4.69
C GLY A 119 -1.26 -10.27 5.77
N LEU A 120 -1.19 -11.06 6.84
CA LEU A 120 -0.36 -10.76 8.02
C LEU A 120 1.06 -11.38 8.03
N LEU A 121 1.45 -12.16 7.01
CA LEU A 121 2.75 -12.86 6.96
C LEU A 121 3.77 -12.32 5.93
N GLN A 122 3.59 -11.12 5.39
CA GLN A 122 4.57 -10.45 4.52
C GLN A 122 4.28 -8.95 4.62
N PHE A 123 4.94 -8.11 5.40
CA PHE A 123 6.37 -7.83 5.47
C PHE A 123 6.73 -7.33 6.88
N ARG A 124 7.22 -8.21 7.74
CA ARG A 124 8.29 -7.86 8.68
C ARG A 124 9.51 -8.68 8.28
N SER A 125 10.17 -8.28 7.21
CA SER A 125 11.51 -8.75 6.92
C SER A 125 12.23 -7.78 6.00
N LEU A 126 13.37 -7.29 6.52
CA LEU A 126 14.49 -6.67 5.81
C LEU A 126 14.31 -5.22 5.36
N ALA A 127 14.36 -4.33 6.35
CA ALA A 127 15.20 -3.14 6.19
C ALA A 127 16.66 -3.58 6.45
N PHE A 128 17.46 -3.62 5.40
CA PHE A 128 18.91 -3.40 5.46
C PHE A 128 19.21 -2.22 4.54
#